data_AF-A0A0P6XHP2-F1
#
_entry.id   AF-A0A0P6XHP2-F1
#
_cell.length_a   1.000
_cell.length_b   1.000
_cell.length_c   1.000
_cell.angle_alpha   90.00
_cell.angle_beta   90.00
_cell.angle_gamma   90.00
#
_symmetry.space_group_name_H-M   'P 1'
#
loop_
_entity.id
_entity.type
_entity.pdbx_description
1 polymer ?
#
loop_
_entity_poly.entity_id
_entity_poly.type
_entity_poly.pdbx_seq_one_letter_code
_entity_poly.pdbx_strand_id
1 'polypeptide(L)' 'MQKMIDLLSSRKFWAALVGLAVIILKAYRPDFPVSEEEITNLVAVLAAYILGTAISNAADGLKSISR' A
#
# COMPACT_ATOMS: atom_id res chain seq x y z
N MET A 1 10.12 15.84 -13.60
CA MET A 1 9.85 14.46 -14.06
C MET A 1 10.30 13.40 -13.06
N GLN A 2 11.52 13.47 -12.51
CA GLN A 2 12.02 12.48 -11.53
C GLN A 2 11.09 12.18 -10.34
N LYS A 3 10.56 13.19 -9.65
CA LYS A 3 9.62 12.99 -8.52
C LYS A 3 8.35 12.21 -8.86
N MET A 4 7.77 12.39 -10.05
CA MET A 4 6.60 11.60 -10.47
C MET A 4 6.98 10.15 -10.75
N ILE A 5 8.17 9.92 -11.32
CA ILE A 5 8.72 8.59 -11.57
C ILE A 5 8.99 7.89 -10.23
N ASP A 6 9.49 8.61 -9.23
CA ASP A 6 9.72 8.06 -7.87
C ASP A 6 8.42 7.67 -7.17
N LEU A 7 7.35 8.46 -7.33
CA LEU A 7 6.03 8.12 -6.81
C LEU A 7 5.44 6.88 -7.50
N LEU A 8 5.52 6.83 -8.83
CA LEU A 8 5.07 5.68 -9.63
C LEU A 8 5.97 4.46 -9.47
N SER A 9 7.22 4.60 -9.02
CA SER A 9 8.11 3.47 -8.73
C SER A 9 8.02 3.00 -7.27
N SER A 10 7.26 3.70 -6.42
CA SER A 10 7.12 3.37 -5.00
C SER A 10 6.27 2.12 -4.81
N ARG A 11 6.82 1.12 -4.11
CA ARG A 11 6.11 -0.11 -3.76
C ARG A 11 4.85 0.15 -2.93
N LYS A 12 4.84 1.24 -2.14
CA LYS A 12 3.70 1.67 -1.32
C LYS A 12 2.53 2.17 -2.19
N PHE A 13 2.85 2.85 -3.30
CA PHE A 13 1.86 3.34 -4.24
C PHE A 13 1.18 2.17 -4.97
N TRP A 14 1.98 1.22 -5.49
CA TRP A 14 1.44 0.02 -6.12
C TRP A 14 0.66 -0.87 -5.17
N ALA A 15 1.10 -1.00 -3.91
CA ALA A 15 0.38 -1.72 -2.87
C ALA A 15 -1.04 -1.14 -2.67
N ALA A 16 -1.16 0.18 -2.50
CA ALA A 16 -2.45 0.85 -2.37
C ALA A 16 -3.29 0.76 -3.66
N LEU A 17 -2.66 0.90 -4.83
CA LEU A 17 -3.33 0.83 -6.13
C LEU A 17 -3.90 -0.56 -6.41
N VAL A 18 -3.17 -1.63 -6.07
CA VAL A 18 -3.63 -3.01 -6.22
C VAL A 18 -4.79 -3.30 -5.26
N GLY A 19 -4.69 -2.88 -4.00
CA GLY A 19 -5.81 -3.00 -3.05
C GLY A 19 -7.08 -2.29 -3.55
N LEU A 20 -6.93 -1.06 -4.08
CA LEU A 20 -8.04 -0.32 -4.67
C LEU A 20 -8.61 -1.00 -5.92
N ALA A 21 -7.74 -1.53 -6.79
CA ALA A 21 -8.16 -2.24 -7.99
C ALA A 21 -8.97 -3.51 -7.66
N VAL A 22 -8.60 -4.24 -6.60
CA VAL A 22 -9.36 -5.43 -6.13
C VAL A 22 -10.75 -5.04 -5.64
N ILE A 23 -10.88 -3.93 -4.90
CA ILE A 23 -12.18 -3.42 -4.43
C ILE A 23 -13.07 -3.04 -5.62
N ILE A 24 -12.51 -2.32 -6.60
CA ILE A 24 -13.23 -1.94 -7.83
C ILE A 24 -13.64 -3.17 -8.62
N LEU A 25 -12.74 -4.15 -8.80
CA LEU A 25 -13.03 -5.39 -9.53
C LEU A 25 -14.18 -6.17 -8.89
N LYS A 26 -14.22 -6.28 -7.56
CA LYS A 26 -15.34 -6.94 -6.86
C LYS A 26 -16.65 -6.16 -7.00
N ALA A 27 -16.60 -4.83 -7.04
CA ALA A 27 -17.78 -4.00 -7.23
C ALA A 27 -18.39 -4.16 -8.65
N TYR A 28 -17.56 -4.30 -9.69
CA TYR A 28 -18.02 -4.48 -11.08
C TYR A 28 -18.26 -5.94 -11.49
N ARG A 29 -17.60 -6.89 -10.81
CA ARG A 29 -17.66 -8.33 -11.11
C ARG A 29 -17.85 -9.10 -9.79
N PRO A 30 -19.08 -9.18 -9.26
CA PRO A 30 -19.34 -9.81 -7.96
C PRO A 30 -19.00 -11.31 -7.92
N ASP A 31 -18.98 -11.99 -9.08
CA ASP A 31 -18.54 -13.39 -9.21
C ASP A 31 -17.00 -13.59 -9.19
N PHE A 32 -16.23 -12.53 -8.92
CA PHE A 32 -14.78 -12.66 -8.83
C PHE A 32 -14.43 -13.63 -7.68
N PRO A 33 -13.55 -14.64 -7.91
CA PRO A 33 -13.27 -15.72 -6.96
C PRO A 33 -12.34 -15.23 -5.84
N VAL A 34 -12.77 -14.20 -5.11
CA VAL A 34 -12.08 -13.65 -3.95
C VAL A 34 -13.09 -13.44 -2.84
N SER A 35 -12.92 -14.23 -1.78
CA SER A 35 -13.73 -14.17 -0.57
C SER A 35 -13.56 -12.83 0.16
N GLU A 36 -14.53 -12.47 0.99
CA GLU A 36 -14.42 -11.28 1.84
C GLU A 36 -13.24 -11.38 2.83
N GLU A 37 -12.95 -12.59 3.29
CA GLU A 37 -11.83 -12.87 4.19
C GLU A 37 -10.48 -12.62 3.52
N GLU A 38 -10.30 -13.06 2.27
CA GLU A 38 -9.07 -12.80 1.50
C GLU A 38 -8.84 -11.31 1.23
N ILE A 39 -9.91 -10.54 0.95
CA ILE A 39 -9.80 -9.09 0.77
C ILE A 39 -9.42 -8.42 2.09
N THR A 40 -10.05 -8.83 3.18
CA THR A 40 -9.75 -8.28 4.51
C THR A 40 -8.30 -8.55 4.90
N ASN A 41 -7.82 -9.77 4.68
CA ASN A 41 -6.42 -10.15 4.91
C ASN A 41 -5.46 -9.37 4.02
N LEU A 42 -5.78 -9.22 2.73
CA LEU A 42 -4.98 -8.42 1.80
C LEU A 42 -4.88 -6.96 2.30
N VAL A 43 -6.00 -6.35 2.66
CA VAL A 43 -6.03 -4.96 3.17
C VAL A 43 -5.24 -4.83 4.46
N ALA A 44 -5.36 -5.79 5.38
CA ALA A 44 -4.60 -5.79 6.64
C ALA A 44 -3.08 -5.86 6.38
N VAL A 45 -2.63 -6.73 5.48
CA VAL A 45 -1.20 -6.83 5.09
C VAL A 45 -0.71 -5.54 4.43
N LEU A 46 -1.50 -4.96 3.52
CA LEU A 46 -1.15 -3.70 2.86
C LEU A 46 -1.05 -2.55 3.87
N ALA A 47 -2.01 -2.45 4.80
CA ALA A 47 -2.01 -1.44 5.86
C ALA A 47 -0.79 -1.59 6.77
N ALA A 48 -0.49 -2.82 7.23
CA ALA A 48 0.68 -3.11 8.05
C ALA A 48 1.98 -2.75 7.33
N TYR A 49 2.11 -3.08 6.05
CA TYR A 49 3.28 -2.74 5.24
C TYR A 49 3.45 -1.21 5.10
N ILE A 50 2.39 -0.50 4.71
CA ILE A 50 2.44 0.95 4.52
C ILE A 50 2.79 1.65 5.84
N LEU A 51 2.12 1.29 6.94
CA LEU A 51 2.39 1.84 8.27
C LEU A 51 3.82 1.54 8.72
N GLY A 52 4.29 0.30 8.59
CA GLY A 52 5.66 -0.09 8.93
C GLY A 52 6.69 0.75 8.17
N THR A 53 6.48 0.97 6.87
CA THR A 53 7.37 1.83 6.08
C THR A 53 7.31 3.31 6.46
N ALA A 54 6.14 3.80 6.92
CA ALA A 54 6.00 5.19 7.37
C ALA A 54 6.72 5.41 8.70
N ILE A 55 6.59 4.46 9.64
CA ILE A 55 7.29 4.46 10.92
C ILE A 55 8.81 4.38 10.70
N SER A 56 9.29 3.48 9.83
CA SER A 56 10.72 3.38 9.51
C SER A 56 11.27 4.71 8.97
N ASN A 57 10.57 5.31 8.02
CA ASN A 57 10.99 6.60 7.44
C ASN A 57 11.02 7.72 8.50
N ALA A 58 10.05 7.76 9.42
CA ALA A 58 10.04 8.74 10.51
C ALA A 58 11.20 8.54 11.48
N ALA A 59 11.52 7.28 11.83
CA ALA A 59 12.64 6.94 12.68
C ALA A 59 14.00 7.31 12.06
N ASP A 60 14.17 7.10 10.75
CA ASP A 60 15.38 7.49 10.03
C ASP A 60 15.53 9.02 9.96
N GLY A 61 14.43 9.76 9.80
CA GLY A 61 14.43 11.23 9.86
C GLY A 61 14.92 11.75 11.22
N LEU A 62 14.40 11.18 12.31
CA LEU A 62 14.81 11.49 13.69
C LEU A 62 16.31 11.28 13.93
N LYS A 63 16.88 10.16 13.44
CA LYS A 63 18.32 9.87 13.55
C LYS A 63 19.20 10.86 12.79
N SER A 64 18.69 11.47 11.71
CA SER A 64 19.46 12.46 10.94
C SER A 64 19.54 13.82 11.64
N ILE A 65 18.58 14.16 12.51
CA ILE A 65 18.53 15.41 13.26
C ILE A 65 19.39 15.35 14.53
N SER A 66 19.61 14.14 15.07
CA SER A 66 20.43 13.92 16.28
C SER A 66 21.93 13.74 16.01
N ARG A 67 22.38 13.95 14.77
CA ARG A 67 23.81 13.90 14.36
C ARG A 67 24.26 15.28 13.93
#